data_AF-A0A0W0VGR5-F1
#
_entry.id   AF-A0A0W0VGR5-F1
#
_cell.length_a   1.000
_cell.length_b   1.000
_cell.length_c   1.000
_cell.angle_alpha   90.00
_cell.angle_beta   90.00
_cell.angle_gamma   90.00
#
_symmetry.space_group_name_H-M   'P 1'
#
loop_
_entity.id
_entity.type
_entity.pdbx_description
1 polymer ?
#
loop_
_entity_poly.entity_id
_entity_poly.type
_entity_poly.pdbx_seq_one_letter_code
_entity_poly.pdbx_strand_id
1 'polypeptide(L)'
;MKSVKRTIFLPSGNKKKFLDQDSHDSYQLRAEDYVPIILHYKNKYHLNADVKFIVNGSSEYGPEQIKKNKAEIQLEIDAYQNKELNYAVFLENYWVPPQGSLPGKYYLNKKNDKDSEFEEYYEGLYLAIKDEYLDEYGHLKKLDLEKKLKLNQILSNLNCKKKFDDYLSEIIKDLNQRKLGVCLNKKQTLEEIEFIQKNLKENETAIYFFTNNKRIGPAHFEVFIINKNTIIKPIHWPLNREIIIDKNDIKNMFCADISDFISPYVAAVPQVDKVSCGTLGLLYIKEFLKNNALQLNQFTLKASIYHKKQKNSEIKNTNLFFPSPHILRYSQFSLYNEIIVAMLKNDDVVKIKHKGTTYKVKTLKKILSDSIKIAKENGDEETVAANKNILKNLPNFRKKWLEEYQKIIEKRNGMQGKKHNLYLAYCSKRMETLKSRNLFSEDTSSIISSSKLPHVSNISSTNSRTVDIPKDRNKKNSYHPHLFFSSHAITSVTYNPLYQGDKYIDNPLYEPKK
;
A
#
# COMPACT_ATOMS: atom_id res chain seq x y z
N MET A 1 15.68 -46.83 5.85
CA MET A 1 16.34 -45.52 5.57
C MET A 1 15.69 -44.44 6.42
N LYS A 2 16.43 -43.84 7.36
CA LYS A 2 15.95 -42.74 8.22
C LYS A 2 15.97 -41.43 7.42
N SER A 3 14.79 -40.86 7.15
CA SER A 3 14.64 -39.52 6.58
C SER A 3 15.11 -38.46 7.58
N VAL A 4 16.26 -37.86 7.31
CA VAL A 4 16.80 -36.75 8.09
C VAL A 4 16.02 -35.49 7.73
N LYS A 5 14.99 -35.17 8.51
CA LYS A 5 14.38 -33.83 8.52
C LYS A 5 15.42 -32.82 9.01
N ARG A 6 16.13 -32.16 8.09
CA ARG A 6 16.92 -30.96 8.41
C ARG A 6 15.97 -29.81 8.74
N THR A 7 15.56 -29.73 10.00
CA THR A 7 14.98 -28.51 10.56
C THR A 7 16.12 -27.49 10.73
N ILE A 8 16.31 -26.62 9.73
CA ILE A 8 17.37 -25.61 9.75
C ILE A 8 16.98 -24.50 10.74
N PHE A 9 17.50 -24.61 11.97
CA PHE A 9 17.55 -23.50 12.91
C PHE A 9 18.50 -22.42 12.40
N LEU A 10 18.06 -21.16 12.40
CA LEU A 10 18.98 -20.02 12.29
C LEU A 10 19.55 -19.77 13.70
N PRO A 11 20.88 -19.84 13.92
CA PRO A 11 21.48 -19.76 15.25
C PRO A 11 21.28 -18.38 15.88
N SER A 12 21.13 -18.36 17.21
CA SER A 12 21.15 -17.17 18.08
C SER A 12 22.39 -16.27 17.87
N GLY A 13 23.50 -16.82 17.35
CA GLY A 13 24.73 -16.08 17.04
C GLY A 13 24.60 -14.97 15.99
N ASN A 14 23.53 -14.96 15.19
CA ASN A 14 23.31 -13.92 14.17
C ASN A 14 22.73 -12.61 14.76
N LYS A 15 22.09 -12.67 15.92
CA LYS A 15 21.48 -11.50 16.57
C LYS A 15 22.53 -10.60 17.20
N LYS A 16 23.48 -11.17 17.96
CA LYS A 16 24.58 -10.42 18.58
C LYS A 16 25.44 -9.74 17.51
N LYS A 17 25.85 -10.51 16.50
CA LYS A 17 26.58 -9.98 15.33
C LYS A 17 25.86 -8.82 14.66
N PHE A 18 24.53 -8.88 14.50
CA PHE A 18 23.76 -7.78 13.91
C PHE A 18 23.76 -6.53 14.79
N LEU A 19 23.61 -6.68 16.11
CA LEU A 19 23.62 -5.54 17.05
C LEU A 19 24.99 -4.86 17.16
N ASP A 20 26.06 -5.61 16.87
CA ASP A 20 27.44 -5.11 16.89
C ASP A 20 27.85 -4.39 15.58
N GLN A 21 26.94 -4.27 14.59
CA GLN A 21 27.21 -3.58 13.32
C GLN A 21 27.15 -2.06 13.45
N ASP A 22 27.93 -1.35 12.62
CA ASP A 22 27.93 0.12 12.58
C ASP A 22 26.67 0.69 11.91
N SER A 23 26.17 0.02 10.86
CA SER A 23 24.91 0.35 10.19
C SER A 23 23.90 -0.79 10.28
N HIS A 24 22.61 -0.42 10.32
CA HIS A 24 21.49 -1.34 10.48
C HIS A 24 20.44 -1.13 9.40
N ASP A 25 20.89 -0.95 8.16
CA ASP A 25 20.01 -0.60 7.04
C ASP A 25 18.96 -1.70 6.80
N SER A 26 17.71 -1.29 6.68
CA SER A 26 16.61 -2.19 6.39
C SER A 26 16.60 -2.61 4.93
N TYR A 27 16.26 -3.87 4.66
CA TYR A 27 16.00 -4.34 3.31
C TYR A 27 14.63 -3.85 2.83
N GLN A 28 14.58 -3.17 1.67
CA GLN A 28 13.32 -2.88 0.99
C GLN A 28 12.84 -4.12 0.25
N LEU A 29 11.73 -4.69 0.71
CA LEU A 29 11.11 -5.83 0.03
C LEU A 29 10.73 -5.45 -1.41
N ARG A 30 11.05 -6.31 -2.37
CA ARG A 30 10.60 -6.17 -3.76
C ARG A 30 9.38 -7.05 -3.99
N ALA A 31 8.50 -6.67 -4.92
CA ALA A 31 7.23 -7.36 -5.16
C ALA A 31 7.43 -8.84 -5.51
N GLU A 32 8.48 -9.16 -6.25
CA GLU A 32 8.88 -10.50 -6.68
C GLU A 32 9.46 -11.37 -5.55
N ASP A 33 10.02 -10.78 -4.47
CA ASP A 33 10.60 -11.55 -3.37
C ASP A 33 9.55 -12.23 -2.48
N TYR A 34 8.31 -11.79 -2.61
CA TYR A 34 7.22 -12.16 -1.73
C TYR A 34 6.95 -13.67 -1.71
N VAL A 35 6.86 -14.29 -2.89
CA VAL A 35 6.48 -15.70 -3.04
C VAL A 35 7.45 -16.62 -2.29
N PRO A 36 8.78 -16.55 -2.51
CA PRO A 36 9.71 -17.41 -1.79
C PRO A 36 9.68 -17.17 -0.27
N ILE A 37 9.50 -15.93 0.19
CA ILE A 37 9.46 -15.61 1.63
C ILE A 37 8.22 -16.22 2.31
N ILE A 38 7.06 -16.21 1.64
CA ILE A 38 5.85 -16.82 2.21
C ILE A 38 5.88 -18.33 2.17
N LEU A 39 6.39 -18.94 1.12
CA LEU A 39 6.58 -20.38 1.09
C LEU A 39 7.47 -20.82 2.24
N HIS A 40 8.56 -20.09 2.53
CA HIS A 40 9.38 -20.34 3.70
C HIS A 40 8.56 -20.33 4.99
N TYR A 41 7.73 -19.31 5.23
CA TYR A 41 6.94 -19.22 6.46
C TYR A 41 5.80 -20.22 6.54
N LYS A 42 5.12 -20.51 5.41
CA LYS A 42 4.11 -21.55 5.31
C LYS A 42 4.68 -22.89 5.75
N ASN A 43 5.84 -23.26 5.21
CA ASN A 43 6.51 -24.52 5.52
C ASN A 43 7.05 -24.54 6.95
N LYS A 44 7.69 -23.45 7.41
CA LYS A 44 8.33 -23.37 8.73
C LYS A 44 7.33 -23.45 9.89
N TYR A 45 6.14 -22.89 9.73
CA TYR A 45 5.14 -22.82 10.79
C TYR A 45 3.96 -23.75 10.56
N HIS A 46 4.04 -24.62 9.55
CA HIS A 46 2.98 -25.56 9.18
C HIS A 46 1.61 -24.87 9.07
N LEU A 47 1.56 -23.73 8.38
CA LEU A 47 0.33 -22.96 8.23
C LEU A 47 -0.71 -23.82 7.49
N ASN A 48 -1.97 -23.76 7.94
CA ASN A 48 -3.05 -24.62 7.45
C ASN A 48 -3.19 -24.55 5.91
N ALA A 49 -3.50 -25.68 5.29
CA ALA A 49 -3.79 -25.81 3.86
C ALA A 49 -4.94 -24.90 3.40
N ASP A 50 -5.90 -24.63 4.29
CA ASP A 50 -7.06 -23.76 4.01
C ASP A 50 -6.71 -22.25 3.93
N VAL A 51 -5.45 -21.89 4.20
CA VAL A 51 -4.95 -20.52 4.03
C VAL A 51 -4.36 -20.35 2.63
N LYS A 52 -5.06 -19.60 1.80
CA LYS A 52 -4.62 -19.18 0.46
C LYS A 52 -3.80 -17.91 0.56
N PHE A 53 -2.65 -17.83 -0.12
CA PHE A 53 -1.84 -16.62 -0.21
C PHE A 53 -1.99 -16.06 -1.62
N ILE A 54 -2.43 -14.81 -1.73
CA ILE A 54 -2.76 -14.17 -3.01
C ILE A 54 -2.02 -12.84 -3.09
N VAL A 55 -1.26 -12.64 -4.16
CA VAL A 55 -0.72 -11.33 -4.52
C VAL A 55 -1.69 -10.69 -5.49
N ASN A 56 -1.87 -9.38 -5.42
CA ASN A 56 -2.76 -8.69 -6.34
C ASN A 56 -2.49 -9.09 -7.80
N GLY A 57 -3.55 -9.46 -8.50
CA GLY A 57 -3.49 -9.94 -9.87
C GLY A 57 -3.14 -11.42 -10.04
N SER A 58 -2.93 -12.19 -8.97
CA SER A 58 -2.64 -13.63 -9.03
C SER A 58 -3.87 -14.51 -8.79
N SER A 59 -5.05 -13.93 -8.53
CA SER A 59 -6.31 -14.68 -8.48
C SER A 59 -6.82 -15.01 -9.88
N GLU A 60 -7.93 -15.73 -10.00
CA GLU A 60 -8.59 -16.00 -11.30
C GLU A 60 -9.04 -14.71 -12.02
N TYR A 61 -9.36 -13.64 -11.28
CA TYR A 61 -9.75 -12.34 -11.84
C TYR A 61 -8.55 -11.57 -12.43
N GLY A 62 -7.37 -11.72 -11.84
CA GLY A 62 -6.21 -10.86 -12.09
C GLY A 62 -5.58 -10.91 -13.50
N PRO A 63 -5.33 -12.10 -14.08
CA PRO A 63 -4.59 -12.25 -15.34
C PRO A 63 -5.20 -11.48 -16.51
N GLU A 64 -6.53 -11.47 -16.63
CA GLU A 64 -7.22 -10.75 -17.71
C GLU A 64 -7.03 -9.23 -17.58
N GLN A 65 -7.16 -8.70 -16.37
CA GLN A 65 -6.95 -7.27 -16.11
C GLN A 65 -5.51 -6.84 -16.36
N ILE A 66 -4.53 -7.67 -15.99
CA ILE A 66 -3.12 -7.37 -16.29
C ILE A 66 -2.85 -7.41 -17.78
N LYS A 67 -3.49 -8.33 -18.52
CA LYS A 67 -3.39 -8.35 -19.98
C LYS A 67 -3.94 -7.05 -20.57
N LYS A 68 -5.08 -6.53 -20.08
CA LYS A 68 -5.64 -5.23 -20.47
C LYS A 68 -4.69 -4.08 -20.15
N ASN A 69 -4.19 -3.99 -18.92
CA ASN A 69 -3.24 -2.94 -18.51
C ASN A 69 -1.95 -2.97 -19.36
N LYS A 70 -1.46 -4.16 -19.73
CA LYS A 70 -0.30 -4.30 -20.64
C LYS A 70 -0.61 -3.85 -22.07
N ALA A 71 -1.84 -4.07 -22.55
CA ALA A 71 -2.28 -3.60 -23.85
C ALA A 71 -2.42 -2.07 -23.89
N GLU A 72 -2.95 -1.47 -22.82
CA GLU A 72 -3.02 0.00 -22.69
C GLU A 72 -1.62 0.65 -22.74
N ILE A 73 -0.66 0.11 -21.97
CA ILE A 73 0.74 0.60 -22.04
C ILE A 73 1.35 0.37 -23.43
N GLN A 74 1.00 -0.74 -24.10
CA GLN A 74 1.48 -0.97 -25.46
C GLN A 74 0.93 0.06 -26.44
N LEU A 75 -0.35 0.45 -26.34
CA LEU A 75 -0.92 1.51 -27.15
C LEU A 75 -0.21 2.85 -26.93
N GLU A 76 0.16 3.16 -25.69
CA GLU A 76 0.99 4.34 -25.39
C GLU A 76 2.37 4.25 -26.08
N ILE A 77 3.05 3.10 -25.99
CA ILE A 77 4.34 2.86 -26.66
C ILE A 77 4.20 3.02 -28.18
N ASP A 78 3.19 2.39 -28.78
CA ASP A 78 2.93 2.43 -30.23
C ASP A 78 2.69 3.87 -30.70
N ALA A 79 1.98 4.68 -29.91
CA ALA A 79 1.73 6.10 -30.20
C ALA A 79 3.04 6.92 -30.23
N TYR A 80 3.96 6.68 -29.30
CA TYR A 80 5.28 7.34 -29.28
C TYR A 80 6.26 6.79 -30.32
N GLN A 81 6.05 5.55 -30.80
CA GLN A 81 6.87 4.94 -31.85
C GLN A 81 6.37 5.27 -33.27
N ASN A 82 5.13 5.71 -33.41
CA ASN A 82 4.56 6.10 -34.71
C ASN A 82 5.24 7.38 -35.23
N LYS A 83 6.19 7.22 -36.16
CA LYS A 83 6.96 8.34 -36.74
C LYS A 83 6.10 9.41 -37.44
N GLU A 84 4.88 9.07 -37.84
CA GLU A 84 3.97 10.03 -38.47
C GLU A 84 3.34 11.01 -37.45
N LEU A 85 3.29 10.62 -36.17
CA LEU A 85 2.52 11.35 -35.14
C LEU A 85 3.25 11.55 -33.80
N ASN A 86 4.41 10.92 -33.59
CA ASN A 86 5.07 10.85 -32.28
C ASN A 86 5.38 12.21 -31.65
N TYR A 87 5.84 13.20 -32.41
CA TYR A 87 6.09 14.55 -31.88
C TYR A 87 4.80 15.29 -31.56
N ALA A 88 3.75 15.12 -32.38
CA ALA A 88 2.45 15.71 -32.12
C ALA A 88 1.81 15.11 -30.85
N VAL A 89 1.85 13.78 -30.70
CA VAL A 89 1.39 13.06 -29.49
C VAL A 89 2.19 13.48 -28.26
N PHE A 90 3.50 13.64 -28.40
CA PHE A 90 4.34 14.14 -27.32
C PHE A 90 3.95 15.57 -26.93
N LEU A 91 3.80 16.49 -27.89
CA LEU A 91 3.36 17.86 -27.61
C LEU A 91 1.99 17.88 -26.91
N GLU A 92 1.03 17.06 -27.34
CA GLU A 92 -0.30 16.94 -26.70
C GLU A 92 -0.24 16.58 -25.22
N ASN A 93 0.73 15.74 -24.84
CA ASN A 93 0.85 15.23 -23.48
C ASN A 93 1.70 16.11 -22.56
N TYR A 94 2.60 16.91 -23.13
CA TYR A 94 3.68 17.58 -22.38
C TYR A 94 3.76 19.09 -22.57
N TRP A 95 2.94 19.69 -23.43
CA TRP A 95 2.90 21.13 -23.62
C TRP A 95 2.49 21.87 -22.35
N VAL A 96 3.25 22.91 -22.01
CA VAL A 96 2.92 23.83 -20.92
C VAL A 96 2.78 25.24 -21.48
N PRO A 97 1.65 25.95 -21.24
CA PRO A 97 1.47 27.33 -21.70
C PRO A 97 2.52 28.31 -21.13
N PRO A 98 2.77 29.46 -21.78
CA PRO A 98 3.84 30.39 -21.37
C PRO A 98 3.72 30.92 -19.94
N GLN A 99 2.49 31.02 -19.43
CA GLN A 99 2.16 31.46 -18.07
C GLN A 99 2.22 30.35 -17.02
N GLY A 100 2.36 29.09 -17.46
CA GLY A 100 2.37 27.90 -16.61
C GLY A 100 3.78 27.33 -16.42
N SER A 101 3.91 26.51 -15.38
CA SER A 101 5.05 25.63 -15.16
C SER A 101 4.55 24.38 -14.44
N LEU A 102 4.90 23.21 -14.96
CA LEU A 102 4.54 21.93 -14.36
C LEU A 102 5.81 21.14 -14.00
N PRO A 103 5.87 20.57 -12.77
CA PRO A 103 7.04 19.81 -12.36
C PRO A 103 7.14 18.51 -13.16
N GLY A 104 8.32 18.22 -13.69
CA GLY A 104 8.64 16.91 -14.26
C GLY A 104 9.47 16.98 -15.54
N LYS A 105 10.32 15.97 -15.71
CA LYS A 105 11.37 15.90 -16.73
C LYS A 105 10.94 16.22 -18.16
N TYR A 106 9.77 15.73 -18.54
CA TYR A 106 9.33 15.75 -19.93
C TYR A 106 8.45 16.97 -20.27
N TYR A 107 8.01 17.75 -19.28
CA TYR A 107 7.17 18.92 -19.51
C TYR A 107 7.93 20.03 -20.23
N LEU A 108 7.30 20.61 -21.25
CA LEU A 108 7.90 21.63 -22.10
C LEU A 108 7.70 23.00 -21.46
N ASN A 109 8.46 23.28 -20.40
CA ASN A 109 8.35 24.51 -19.63
C ASN A 109 9.12 25.66 -20.29
N LYS A 110 8.55 26.88 -20.19
CA LYS A 110 9.22 28.12 -20.63
C LYS A 110 10.41 28.51 -19.76
N LYS A 111 10.31 28.25 -18.45
CA LYS A 111 11.38 28.46 -17.49
C LYS A 111 11.91 27.12 -17.07
N ASN A 112 13.22 26.99 -16.94
CA ASN A 112 13.84 25.82 -16.35
C ASN A 112 13.31 25.69 -14.91
N ASP A 113 12.52 24.64 -14.67
CA ASP A 113 12.27 24.20 -13.31
C ASP A 113 13.40 23.26 -12.89
N LYS A 114 13.43 22.78 -11.64
CA LYS A 114 14.54 21.92 -11.20
C LYS A 114 14.62 20.59 -11.97
N ASP A 115 13.65 20.28 -12.82
CA ASP A 115 13.44 18.97 -13.40
C ASP A 115 13.39 18.94 -14.94
N SER A 116 13.16 20.06 -15.66
CA SER A 116 13.00 20.14 -17.13
C SER A 116 13.93 21.13 -17.82
N GLU A 117 14.77 20.61 -18.72
CA GLU A 117 15.79 21.36 -19.46
C GLU A 117 15.28 21.90 -20.82
N PHE A 118 13.98 22.16 -20.98
CA PHE A 118 13.41 22.54 -22.28
C PHE A 118 13.42 24.06 -22.57
N GLU A 119 13.77 24.90 -21.60
CA GLU A 119 13.67 26.38 -21.68
C GLU A 119 14.31 26.97 -22.95
N GLU A 120 15.52 26.52 -23.33
CA GLU A 120 16.26 27.06 -24.47
C GLU A 120 15.57 26.86 -25.83
N TYR A 121 14.65 25.89 -25.92
CA TYR A 121 13.90 25.55 -27.14
C TYR A 121 12.49 26.15 -27.16
N TYR A 122 12.00 26.66 -26.03
CA TYR A 122 10.58 26.95 -25.83
C TYR A 122 10.05 28.03 -26.78
N GLU A 123 10.77 29.15 -26.93
CA GLU A 123 10.31 30.27 -27.76
C GLU A 123 10.18 29.87 -29.24
N GLY A 124 11.14 29.09 -29.75
CA GLY A 124 11.10 28.59 -31.13
C GLY A 124 9.92 27.65 -31.36
N LEU A 125 9.65 26.76 -30.41
CA LEU A 125 8.48 25.88 -30.44
C LEU A 125 7.17 26.69 -30.37
N TYR A 126 7.06 27.61 -29.42
CA TYR A 126 5.85 28.42 -29.20
C TYR A 126 5.50 29.22 -30.45
N LEU A 127 6.47 29.91 -31.06
CA LEU A 127 6.26 30.69 -32.29
C LEU A 127 5.79 29.83 -33.46
N ALA A 128 6.25 28.57 -33.56
CA ALA A 128 5.87 27.67 -34.64
C ALA A 128 4.43 27.13 -34.52
N ILE A 129 3.83 27.16 -33.32
CA ILE A 129 2.52 26.53 -33.07
C ILE A 129 1.42 27.51 -32.64
N LYS A 130 1.78 28.72 -32.18
CA LYS A 130 0.86 29.67 -31.51
C LYS A 130 -0.40 30.04 -32.31
N ASP A 131 -0.28 30.22 -33.61
CA ASP A 131 -1.36 30.82 -34.40
C ASP A 131 -2.41 29.76 -34.78
N GLU A 132 -1.97 28.59 -35.20
CA GLU A 132 -2.85 27.53 -35.72
C GLU A 132 -3.29 26.54 -34.63
N TYR A 133 -2.38 26.15 -33.73
CA TYR A 133 -2.57 24.99 -32.84
C TYR A 133 -2.91 25.36 -31.40
N LEU A 134 -2.63 26.59 -30.96
CA LEU A 134 -2.96 27.05 -29.61
C LEU A 134 -4.25 27.89 -29.56
N ASP A 135 -4.96 27.84 -28.44
CA ASP A 135 -6.08 28.74 -28.14
C ASP A 135 -5.60 30.11 -27.61
N GLU A 136 -6.55 31.01 -27.33
CA GLU A 136 -6.26 32.36 -26.82
C GLU A 136 -5.54 32.37 -25.46
N TYR A 137 -5.56 31.26 -24.73
CA TYR A 137 -4.87 31.07 -23.45
C TYR A 137 -3.56 30.29 -23.61
N GLY A 138 -3.13 29.97 -24.82
CA GLY A 138 -1.91 29.20 -25.07
C GLY A 138 -2.04 27.70 -24.76
N HIS A 139 -3.24 27.16 -24.62
CA HIS A 139 -3.46 25.71 -24.53
C HIS A 139 -3.55 25.08 -25.92
N LEU A 140 -3.15 23.83 -26.03
CA LEU A 140 -3.27 23.10 -27.29
C LEU A 140 -4.75 22.83 -27.62
N LYS A 141 -5.19 23.22 -28.81
CA LYS A 141 -6.55 22.95 -29.32
C LYS A 141 -6.74 21.45 -29.52
N LYS A 142 -8.00 21.00 -29.57
CA LYS A 142 -8.31 19.64 -30.03
C LYS A 142 -8.02 19.54 -31.53
N LEU A 143 -7.05 18.70 -31.91
CA LEU A 143 -6.61 18.53 -33.30
C LEU A 143 -7.22 17.28 -33.92
N ASP A 144 -7.64 17.40 -35.17
CA ASP A 144 -7.95 16.26 -36.04
C ASP A 144 -6.67 15.61 -36.58
N LEU A 145 -6.80 14.48 -37.27
CA LEU A 145 -5.66 13.71 -37.77
C LEU A 145 -4.80 14.51 -38.76
N GLU A 146 -5.42 15.28 -39.66
CA GLU A 146 -4.69 16.06 -40.68
C GLU A 146 -3.82 17.13 -40.01
N LYS A 147 -4.38 17.85 -39.03
CA LYS A 147 -3.63 18.84 -38.25
C LYS A 147 -2.53 18.20 -37.43
N LYS A 148 -2.73 17.01 -36.86
CA LYS A 148 -1.66 16.30 -36.14
C LYS A 148 -0.50 15.91 -37.05
N LEU A 149 -0.79 15.44 -38.28
CA LEU A 149 0.25 15.11 -39.26
C LEU A 149 1.07 16.34 -39.65
N LYS A 150 0.41 17.47 -39.92
CA LYS A 150 1.08 18.75 -40.21
C LYS A 150 1.91 19.24 -39.03
N LEU A 151 1.34 19.21 -37.83
CA LEU A 151 2.04 19.55 -36.59
C LEU A 151 3.30 18.69 -36.43
N ASN A 152 3.20 17.38 -36.63
CA ASN A 152 4.36 16.48 -36.53
C ASN A 152 5.48 16.86 -37.52
N GLN A 153 5.14 17.26 -38.74
CA GLN A 153 6.09 17.77 -39.74
C GLN A 153 6.72 19.10 -39.34
N ILE A 154 5.96 20.01 -38.72
CA ILE A 154 6.51 21.27 -38.19
C ILE A 154 7.55 20.95 -37.11
N LEU A 155 7.17 20.13 -36.13
CA LEU A 155 8.01 19.76 -34.99
C LEU A 155 9.28 19.01 -35.41
N SER A 156 9.20 18.18 -36.45
CA SER A 156 10.37 17.43 -36.95
C SER A 156 11.41 18.33 -37.65
N ASN A 157 11.04 19.55 -38.03
CA ASN A 157 11.93 20.51 -38.68
C ASN A 157 12.46 21.59 -37.72
N LEU A 158 12.04 21.59 -36.45
CA LEU A 158 12.51 22.55 -35.45
C LEU A 158 13.88 22.17 -34.87
N ASN A 159 14.62 23.16 -34.40
CA ASN A 159 15.92 22.97 -33.75
C ASN A 159 15.83 22.11 -32.47
N CYS A 160 14.64 21.95 -31.89
CA CYS A 160 14.40 21.13 -30.70
C CYS A 160 14.18 19.64 -30.99
N LYS A 161 14.21 19.22 -32.27
CA LYS A 161 13.97 17.82 -32.69
C LYS A 161 14.78 16.81 -31.88
N LYS A 162 16.09 17.08 -31.69
CA LYS A 162 16.97 16.17 -30.93
C LYS A 162 16.49 15.99 -29.48
N LYS A 163 16.07 17.08 -28.82
CA LYS A 163 15.55 17.03 -27.44
C LYS A 163 14.24 16.23 -27.36
N PHE A 164 13.37 16.34 -28.37
CA PHE A 164 12.19 15.48 -28.49
C PHE A 164 12.56 14.01 -28.69
N ASP A 165 13.52 13.70 -29.57
CA ASP A 165 13.99 12.33 -29.79
C ASP A 165 14.55 11.70 -28.50
N ASP A 166 15.31 12.48 -27.72
CA ASP A 166 15.85 12.06 -26.42
C ASP A 166 14.71 11.77 -25.42
N TYR A 167 13.76 12.69 -25.25
CA TYR A 167 12.61 12.50 -24.36
C TYR A 167 11.71 11.33 -24.78
N LEU A 168 11.42 11.19 -26.08
CA LEU A 168 10.64 10.05 -26.60
C LEU A 168 11.32 8.72 -26.31
N SER A 169 12.65 8.64 -26.53
CA SER A 169 13.42 7.43 -26.27
C SER A 169 13.40 7.03 -24.80
N GLU A 170 13.51 8.01 -23.90
CA GLU A 170 13.42 7.79 -22.45
C GLU A 170 12.01 7.39 -22.01
N ILE A 171 10.96 8.06 -22.51
CA ILE A 171 9.57 7.71 -22.24
C ILE A 171 9.29 6.26 -22.68
N ILE A 172 9.68 5.89 -23.90
CA ILE A 172 9.50 4.53 -24.40
C ILE A 172 10.24 3.51 -23.52
N LYS A 173 11.45 3.85 -23.06
CA LYS A 173 12.21 3.00 -22.14
C LYS A 173 11.49 2.83 -20.79
N ASP A 174 11.00 3.92 -20.22
CA ASP A 174 10.24 3.92 -18.95
C ASP A 174 8.93 3.13 -19.07
N LEU A 175 8.19 3.32 -20.17
CA LEU A 175 6.96 2.58 -20.46
C LEU A 175 7.22 1.08 -20.64
N ASN A 176 8.29 0.70 -21.33
CA ASN A 176 8.68 -0.71 -21.45
C ASN A 176 9.00 -1.33 -20.08
N GLN A 177 9.73 -0.62 -19.21
CA GLN A 177 9.98 -1.07 -17.84
C GLN A 177 8.67 -1.19 -17.04
N ARG A 178 7.78 -0.22 -17.15
CA ARG A 178 6.44 -0.25 -16.51
C ARG A 178 5.63 -1.43 -17.01
N LYS A 179 5.63 -1.73 -18.31
CA LYS A 179 4.91 -2.86 -18.92
C LYS A 179 5.36 -4.20 -18.35
N LEU A 180 6.66 -4.37 -18.06
CA LEU A 180 7.19 -5.57 -17.42
C LEU A 180 6.68 -5.72 -15.98
N GLY A 181 6.58 -4.60 -15.25
CA GLY A 181 6.20 -4.57 -13.84
C GLY A 181 4.72 -4.28 -13.53
N VAL A 182 3.86 -4.04 -14.53
CA VAL A 182 2.48 -3.59 -14.29
C VAL A 182 1.66 -4.65 -13.55
N CYS A 183 0.80 -4.20 -12.63
CA CYS A 183 -0.12 -5.05 -11.88
C CYS A 183 -1.54 -4.48 -11.90
N LEU A 184 -2.37 -4.87 -10.93
CA LEU A 184 -3.68 -4.25 -10.72
C LEU A 184 -3.52 -2.87 -10.10
N ASN A 185 -4.26 -1.90 -10.63
CA ASN A 185 -4.47 -0.61 -9.97
C ASN A 185 -5.39 -0.77 -8.75
N LYS A 186 -5.53 0.30 -7.95
CA LYS A 186 -6.35 0.28 -6.73
C LYS A 186 -7.78 -0.22 -6.99
N LYS A 187 -8.46 0.32 -8.01
CA LYS A 187 -9.85 -0.06 -8.34
C LYS A 187 -9.97 -1.54 -8.67
N GLN A 188 -9.12 -2.04 -9.58
CA GLN A 188 -9.08 -3.46 -9.95
C GLN A 188 -8.74 -4.35 -8.76
N THR A 189 -7.88 -3.90 -7.84
CA THR A 189 -7.60 -4.63 -6.60
C THR A 189 -8.81 -4.72 -5.69
N LEU A 190 -9.64 -3.68 -5.57
CA LEU A 190 -10.88 -3.74 -4.80
C LEU A 190 -11.85 -4.77 -5.39
N GLU A 191 -12.01 -4.76 -6.71
CA GLU A 191 -12.81 -5.76 -7.44
C GLU A 191 -12.27 -7.19 -7.24
N GLU A 192 -10.94 -7.36 -7.24
CA GLU A 192 -10.31 -8.65 -6.96
C GLU A 192 -10.56 -9.13 -5.52
N ILE A 193 -10.47 -8.23 -4.53
CA ILE A 193 -10.74 -8.56 -3.12
C ILE A 193 -12.20 -9.00 -2.94
N GLU A 194 -13.14 -8.30 -3.56
CA GLU A 194 -14.57 -8.67 -3.54
C GLU A 194 -14.79 -10.04 -4.21
N PHE A 195 -14.17 -10.26 -5.37
CA PHE A 195 -14.21 -11.56 -6.06
C PHE A 195 -13.68 -12.68 -5.18
N ILE A 196 -12.53 -12.50 -4.53
CA ILE A 196 -11.95 -13.48 -3.62
C ILE A 196 -12.93 -13.77 -2.47
N GLN A 197 -13.39 -12.73 -1.78
CA GLN A 197 -14.27 -12.89 -0.61
C GLN A 197 -15.57 -13.65 -0.97
N LYS A 198 -16.18 -13.32 -2.11
CA LYS A 198 -17.40 -13.99 -2.59
C LYS A 198 -17.18 -15.48 -2.83
N ASN A 199 -16.01 -15.89 -3.33
CA ASN A 199 -15.69 -17.27 -3.69
C ASN A 199 -15.06 -18.10 -2.57
N LEU A 200 -14.72 -17.51 -1.42
CA LEU A 200 -14.26 -18.26 -0.26
C LEU A 200 -15.36 -19.15 0.32
N LYS A 201 -14.99 -20.35 0.78
CA LYS A 201 -15.82 -21.20 1.64
C LYS A 201 -15.79 -20.67 3.07
N GLU A 202 -16.76 -21.07 3.91
CA GLU A 202 -16.89 -20.56 5.29
C GLU A 202 -15.62 -20.70 6.14
N ASN A 203 -14.87 -21.80 5.98
CA ASN A 203 -13.66 -22.07 6.74
C ASN A 203 -12.36 -21.66 6.03
N GLU A 204 -12.45 -21.15 4.80
CA GLU A 204 -11.26 -20.71 4.06
C GLU A 204 -10.85 -19.30 4.46
N THR A 205 -9.55 -19.05 4.43
CA THR A 205 -8.98 -17.71 4.64
C THR A 205 -8.03 -17.39 3.49
N ALA A 206 -8.18 -16.21 2.90
CA ALA A 206 -7.20 -15.68 1.95
C ALA A 206 -6.38 -14.58 2.62
N ILE A 207 -5.06 -14.66 2.49
CA ILE A 207 -4.16 -13.57 2.81
C ILE A 207 -3.82 -12.85 1.52
N TYR A 208 -4.31 -11.63 1.39
CA TYR A 208 -4.15 -10.82 0.19
C TYR A 208 -3.04 -9.78 0.38
N PHE A 209 -2.22 -9.61 -0.64
CA PHE A 209 -1.10 -8.68 -0.63
C PHE A 209 -1.22 -7.71 -1.79
N PHE A 210 -1.37 -6.44 -1.45
CA PHE A 210 -1.41 -5.35 -2.41
C PHE A 210 -0.03 -4.73 -2.55
N THR A 211 0.49 -4.70 -3.77
CA THR A 211 1.84 -4.21 -4.11
C THR A 211 1.81 -2.86 -4.85
N ASN A 212 0.70 -2.13 -4.74
CA ASN A 212 0.49 -0.83 -5.38
C ASN A 212 0.87 -0.80 -6.88
N ASN A 213 0.20 -1.63 -7.68
CA ASN A 213 0.38 -1.72 -9.13
C ASN A 213 1.78 -2.19 -9.61
N LYS A 214 2.58 -2.85 -8.76
CA LYS A 214 3.92 -3.33 -9.12
C LYS A 214 4.11 -4.83 -8.90
N ARG A 215 4.48 -5.57 -9.95
CA ARG A 215 4.91 -6.97 -9.89
C ARG A 215 6.41 -7.15 -9.67
N ILE A 216 7.20 -6.15 -10.02
CA ILE A 216 8.67 -6.19 -9.99
C ILE A 216 9.20 -4.92 -9.35
N GLY A 217 10.29 -5.05 -8.60
CA GLY A 217 11.03 -3.97 -7.98
C GLY A 217 10.46 -3.53 -6.63
N PRO A 218 11.03 -2.46 -6.06
CA PRO A 218 10.59 -1.93 -4.78
C PRO A 218 9.14 -1.41 -4.84
N ALA A 219 8.33 -1.84 -3.86
CA ALA A 219 6.91 -1.52 -3.81
C ALA A 219 6.47 -1.12 -2.39
N HIS A 220 5.35 -0.42 -2.31
CA HIS A 220 4.57 -0.33 -1.08
C HIS A 220 3.72 -1.60 -0.93
N PHE A 221 3.60 -2.12 0.29
CA PHE A 221 2.89 -3.35 0.57
C PHE A 221 1.80 -3.14 1.60
N GLU A 222 0.61 -3.63 1.28
CA GLU A 222 -0.49 -3.78 2.23
C GLU A 222 -0.90 -5.23 2.30
N VAL A 223 -1.37 -5.65 3.48
CA VAL A 223 -1.76 -7.03 3.75
C VAL A 223 -3.18 -7.05 4.27
N PHE A 224 -3.96 -8.04 3.86
CA PHE A 224 -5.34 -8.22 4.29
C PHE A 224 -5.55 -9.68 4.65
N ILE A 225 -6.34 -9.92 5.70
CA ILE A 225 -6.85 -11.25 6.04
C ILE A 225 -8.32 -11.24 5.65
N ILE A 226 -8.68 -12.05 4.65
CA ILE A 226 -10.00 -12.12 4.04
C ILE A 226 -10.63 -13.45 4.41
N ASN A 227 -11.78 -13.38 5.04
CA ASN A 227 -12.69 -14.50 5.28
C ASN A 227 -14.03 -14.17 4.64
N LYS A 228 -14.92 -15.16 4.54
CA LYS A 228 -16.25 -15.01 3.94
C LYS A 228 -17.01 -13.77 4.42
N ASN A 229 -16.96 -13.51 5.73
CA ASN A 229 -17.76 -12.47 6.37
C ASN A 229 -16.95 -11.24 6.83
N THR A 230 -15.61 -11.30 6.79
CA THR A 230 -14.77 -10.25 7.38
C THR A 230 -13.50 -10.02 6.58
N ILE A 231 -13.11 -8.76 6.43
CA ILE A 231 -11.79 -8.36 5.95
C ILE A 231 -11.07 -7.62 7.08
N ILE A 232 -9.84 -8.00 7.37
CA ILE A 232 -9.00 -7.35 8.37
C ILE A 232 -7.81 -6.73 7.67
N LYS A 233 -7.63 -5.43 7.85
CA LYS A 233 -6.42 -4.69 7.49
C LYS A 233 -5.62 -4.44 8.79
N PRO A 234 -4.65 -5.30 9.11
CA PRO A 234 -3.99 -5.27 10.41
C PRO A 234 -2.97 -4.14 10.57
N ILE A 235 -2.60 -3.48 9.47
CA ILE A 235 -1.72 -2.30 9.47
C ILE A 235 -2.37 -1.24 8.57
N HIS A 236 -2.56 -0.04 9.10
CA HIS A 236 -3.01 1.10 8.32
C HIS A 236 -1.85 2.06 8.09
N TRP A 237 -1.59 2.42 6.84
CA TRP A 237 -0.49 3.31 6.47
C TRP A 237 -0.97 4.76 6.37
N PRO A 238 -0.23 5.74 6.92
CA PRO A 238 -0.58 7.15 6.84
C PRO A 238 -0.09 7.75 5.51
N LEU A 239 -0.53 7.18 4.40
CA LEU A 239 -0.14 7.53 3.03
C LEU A 239 -1.26 8.26 2.28
N ASN A 240 -0.93 8.84 1.12
CA ASN A 240 -1.95 9.38 0.22
C ASN A 240 -2.98 8.27 -0.12
N ARG A 241 -4.26 8.61 -0.01
CA ARG A 241 -5.40 7.69 -0.25
C ARG A 241 -5.39 7.08 -1.64
N GLU A 242 -4.74 7.70 -2.61
CA GLU A 242 -4.61 7.15 -3.97
C GLU A 242 -3.69 5.92 -4.02
N ILE A 243 -2.77 5.81 -3.08
CA ILE A 243 -1.69 4.80 -3.05
C ILE A 243 -2.01 3.64 -2.09
N ILE A 244 -3.02 3.81 -1.24
CA ILE A 244 -3.46 2.81 -0.25
C ILE A 244 -4.93 2.46 -0.39
N ILE A 245 -5.29 1.30 0.14
CA ILE A 245 -6.68 0.91 0.39
C ILE A 245 -7.12 1.46 1.74
N ASP A 246 -7.80 2.59 1.74
CA ASP A 246 -8.34 3.26 2.91
C ASP A 246 -9.46 2.46 3.60
N LYS A 247 -9.74 2.77 4.87
CA LYS A 247 -10.80 2.14 5.65
C LYS A 247 -12.20 2.28 5.05
N ASN A 248 -12.42 3.26 4.17
CA ASN A 248 -13.70 3.47 3.52
C ASN A 248 -13.79 2.82 2.13
N ASP A 249 -12.71 2.24 1.61
CA ASP A 249 -12.72 1.62 0.27
C ASP A 249 -13.37 0.24 0.26
N ILE A 250 -13.38 -0.46 1.40
CA ILE A 250 -13.92 -1.82 1.54
C ILE A 250 -14.98 -1.80 2.65
N LYS A 251 -16.20 -2.24 2.31
CA LYS A 251 -17.28 -2.36 3.28
C LYS A 251 -16.91 -3.37 4.37
N ASN A 252 -17.24 -3.03 5.62
CA ASN A 252 -17.04 -3.88 6.79
C ASN A 252 -15.58 -4.26 7.10
N MET A 253 -14.59 -3.53 6.56
CA MET A 253 -13.18 -3.81 6.84
C MET A 253 -12.79 -3.39 8.26
N PHE A 254 -12.25 -4.33 9.03
CA PHE A 254 -11.67 -4.09 10.36
C PHE A 254 -10.28 -3.48 10.22
N CYS A 255 -10.05 -2.32 10.82
CA CYS A 255 -8.81 -1.54 10.67
C CYS A 255 -8.12 -1.26 12.02
N ALA A 256 -6.79 -1.26 12.02
CA ALA A 256 -5.96 -1.01 13.21
C ALA A 256 -5.74 0.48 13.56
N ASP A 257 -6.37 1.40 12.83
CA ASP A 257 -6.27 2.84 13.08
C ASP A 257 -7.08 3.25 14.32
N ILE A 258 -6.38 3.61 15.38
CA ILE A 258 -6.94 4.03 16.68
C ILE A 258 -6.83 5.54 16.94
N SER A 259 -6.48 6.32 15.91
CA SER A 259 -6.13 7.75 16.06
C SER A 259 -7.29 8.60 16.62
N ASP A 260 -8.54 8.26 16.29
CA ASP A 260 -9.73 8.98 16.75
C ASP A 260 -9.95 8.90 18.28
N PHE A 261 -9.26 7.99 18.97
CA PHE A 261 -9.43 7.73 20.41
C PHE A 261 -8.39 8.45 21.29
N ILE A 262 -7.58 9.34 20.71
CA ILE A 262 -6.43 9.97 21.40
C ILE A 262 -6.48 11.49 21.26
N SER A 263 -6.34 12.23 22.35
CA SER A 263 -6.37 13.69 22.38
C SER A 263 -5.13 14.28 23.08
N PRO A 264 -4.38 15.23 22.50
CA PRO A 264 -4.56 15.77 21.15
C PRO A 264 -4.38 14.69 20.08
N TYR A 265 -4.98 14.91 18.91
CA TYR A 265 -4.94 13.96 17.81
C TYR A 265 -3.50 13.61 17.43
N VAL A 266 -3.22 12.32 17.33
CA VAL A 266 -1.96 11.79 16.81
C VAL A 266 -2.26 10.54 15.99
N ALA A 267 -1.59 10.41 14.84
CA ALA A 267 -1.70 9.20 14.04
C ALA A 267 -1.09 8.02 14.80
N ALA A 268 -1.94 7.19 15.39
CA ALA A 268 -1.55 6.06 16.21
C ALA A 268 -1.64 4.77 15.39
N VAL A 269 -0.70 4.64 14.47
CA VAL A 269 -0.52 3.49 13.60
C VAL A 269 0.88 2.91 13.78
N PRO A 270 1.11 1.62 13.50
CA PRO A 270 2.46 1.06 13.47
C PRO A 270 3.36 1.81 12.49
N GLN A 271 4.32 2.58 13.00
CA GLN A 271 5.28 3.32 12.17
C GLN A 271 6.46 2.44 11.78
N VAL A 272 6.99 2.67 10.57
CA VAL A 272 8.16 2.01 9.98
C VAL A 272 9.09 3.04 9.35
N ASP A 273 10.32 2.63 9.03
CA ASP A 273 11.20 3.41 8.16
C ASP A 273 10.66 3.49 6.71
N LYS A 274 11.35 4.20 5.82
CA LYS A 274 10.90 4.41 4.43
C LYS A 274 10.76 3.12 3.60
N VAL A 275 11.32 1.99 4.04
CA VAL A 275 11.50 0.79 3.21
C VAL A 275 10.93 -0.50 3.81
N SER A 276 10.61 -0.53 5.11
CA SER A 276 10.26 -1.75 5.84
C SER A 276 8.75 -2.07 5.89
N CYS A 277 7.92 -1.36 5.12
CA CYS A 277 6.46 -1.58 5.14
C CYS A 277 6.08 -3.03 4.77
N GLY A 278 6.68 -3.59 3.72
CA GLY A 278 6.48 -4.99 3.31
C GLY A 278 6.95 -6.02 4.33
N THR A 279 8.11 -5.78 4.95
CA THR A 279 8.58 -6.64 6.05
C THR A 279 7.61 -6.63 7.21
N LEU A 280 7.12 -5.45 7.63
CA LEU A 280 6.16 -5.36 8.73
C LEU A 280 4.87 -6.13 8.41
N GLY A 281 4.31 -5.93 7.20
CA GLY A 281 3.14 -6.65 6.71
C GLY A 281 3.30 -8.17 6.80
N LEU A 282 4.40 -8.71 6.25
CA LEU A 282 4.70 -10.13 6.32
C LEU A 282 4.89 -10.63 7.76
N LEU A 283 5.54 -9.86 8.62
CA LEU A 283 5.74 -10.22 10.02
C LEU A 283 4.43 -10.30 10.79
N TYR A 284 3.47 -9.42 10.51
CA TYR A 284 2.14 -9.45 11.14
C TYR A 284 1.39 -10.72 10.74
N ILE A 285 1.29 -10.99 9.42
CA ILE A 285 0.67 -12.22 8.90
C ILE A 285 1.34 -13.45 9.51
N LYS A 286 2.67 -13.48 9.54
CA LYS A 286 3.45 -14.56 10.13
C LYS A 286 3.12 -14.77 11.61
N GLU A 287 2.93 -13.71 12.40
CA GLU A 287 2.54 -13.87 13.81
C GLU A 287 1.08 -14.29 13.97
N PHE A 288 0.17 -13.75 13.15
CA PHE A 288 -1.25 -14.06 13.25
C PHE A 288 -1.61 -15.48 12.85
N LEU A 289 -0.86 -16.09 11.93
CA LEU A 289 -1.19 -17.43 11.40
C LEU A 289 -0.47 -18.58 12.11
N LYS A 290 0.58 -18.29 12.89
CA LYS A 290 1.29 -19.30 13.69
C LYS A 290 0.35 -20.04 14.65
N ASN A 291 0.71 -21.28 14.95
CA ASN A 291 0.06 -22.11 15.98
C ASN A 291 -1.46 -22.12 15.79
N ASN A 292 -1.92 -22.44 14.58
CA ASN A 292 -3.35 -22.46 14.21
C ASN A 292 -4.06 -21.13 14.51
N ALA A 293 -3.43 -20.04 14.09
CA ALA A 293 -3.92 -18.68 14.27
C ALA A 293 -4.21 -18.25 15.73
N LEU A 294 -3.49 -18.82 16.70
CA LEU A 294 -3.67 -18.53 18.13
C LEU A 294 -3.68 -17.03 18.44
N GLN A 295 -2.77 -16.27 17.82
CA GLN A 295 -2.66 -14.83 18.05
C GLN A 295 -3.89 -14.08 17.54
N LEU A 296 -4.39 -14.43 16.36
CA LEU A 296 -5.60 -13.83 15.81
C LEU A 296 -6.83 -14.15 16.69
N ASN A 297 -6.94 -15.40 17.14
CA ASN A 297 -8.13 -15.89 17.84
C ASN A 297 -8.20 -15.46 19.32
N GLN A 298 -7.07 -15.34 20.02
CA GLN A 298 -7.06 -15.10 21.47
C GLN A 298 -6.53 -13.73 21.89
N PHE A 299 -5.73 -13.08 21.04
CA PHE A 299 -4.99 -11.88 21.42
C PHE A 299 -5.33 -10.65 20.57
N THR A 300 -6.26 -10.76 19.63
CA THR A 300 -6.82 -9.61 18.91
C THR A 300 -8.27 -9.37 19.33
N LEU A 301 -8.78 -8.16 19.10
CA LEU A 301 -10.18 -7.84 19.32
C LEU A 301 -10.74 -7.19 18.06
N LYS A 302 -11.93 -7.64 17.65
CA LYS A 302 -12.69 -7.09 16.53
C LYS A 302 -14.01 -6.56 17.08
N ALA A 303 -14.34 -5.31 16.78
CA ALA A 303 -15.61 -4.73 17.21
C ALA A 303 -16.11 -3.72 16.17
N SER A 304 -17.39 -3.82 15.82
CA SER A 304 -18.11 -2.73 15.15
C SER A 304 -18.47 -1.71 16.22
N ILE A 305 -18.04 -0.46 16.05
CA ILE A 305 -18.16 0.58 17.07
C ILE A 305 -18.67 1.89 16.48
N TYR A 306 -19.55 2.53 17.24
CA TYR A 306 -19.95 3.91 17.05
C TYR A 306 -19.05 4.82 17.89
N HIS A 307 -18.52 5.89 17.29
CA HIS A 307 -17.80 6.92 18.01
C HIS A 307 -18.03 8.30 17.43
N LYS A 308 -17.85 9.34 18.27
CA LYS A 308 -17.83 10.73 17.82
C LYS A 308 -16.41 11.10 17.38
N LYS A 309 -16.24 11.58 16.16
CA LYS A 309 -14.96 12.11 15.66
C LYS A 309 -14.55 13.34 16.47
N GLN A 310 -13.27 13.46 16.78
CA GLN A 310 -12.76 14.60 17.54
C GLN A 310 -12.84 15.93 16.79
N LYS A 311 -12.71 15.93 15.45
CA LYS A 311 -12.61 17.17 14.67
C LYS A 311 -13.94 17.89 14.47
N ASN A 312 -15.05 17.17 14.39
CA ASN A 312 -16.35 17.72 14.01
C ASN A 312 -17.54 17.14 14.79
N SER A 313 -17.29 16.33 15.83
CA SER A 313 -18.32 15.66 16.66
C SER A 313 -19.29 14.74 15.88
N GLU A 314 -19.01 14.45 14.62
CA GLU A 314 -19.80 13.57 13.77
C GLU A 314 -19.76 12.14 14.31
N ILE A 315 -20.93 11.49 14.40
CA ILE A 315 -21.04 10.09 14.77
C ILE A 315 -20.63 9.24 13.57
N LYS A 316 -19.65 8.35 13.76
CA LYS A 316 -19.18 7.42 12.75
C LYS A 316 -19.34 5.98 13.27
N ASN A 317 -19.86 5.08 12.42
CA ASN A 317 -19.75 3.64 12.62
C ASN A 317 -18.46 3.15 11.94
N THR A 318 -17.60 2.43 12.67
CA THR A 318 -16.34 1.86 12.16
C THR A 318 -16.06 0.48 12.74
N ASN A 319 -15.32 -0.32 11.98
CA ASN A 319 -14.87 -1.64 12.44
C ASN A 319 -13.44 -1.56 12.96
N LEU A 320 -13.28 -1.70 14.27
CA LEU A 320 -12.01 -1.64 14.98
C LEU A 320 -11.32 -3.01 15.00
N PHE A 321 -10.05 -3.04 14.63
CA PHE A 321 -9.14 -4.16 14.88
C PHE A 321 -8.09 -3.78 15.92
N PHE A 322 -8.20 -4.32 17.13
CA PHE A 322 -7.18 -4.15 18.16
C PHE A 322 -6.10 -5.25 18.03
N PRO A 323 -4.81 -4.88 17.96
CA PRO A 323 -3.76 -5.81 17.59
C PRO A 323 -3.33 -6.77 18.73
N SER A 324 -2.66 -7.85 18.36
CA SER A 324 -1.97 -8.77 19.28
C SER A 324 -0.75 -8.09 19.92
N PRO A 325 -0.32 -8.47 21.14
CA PRO A 325 0.90 -7.91 21.72
C PRO A 325 2.14 -8.31 20.93
N HIS A 326 2.12 -9.45 20.20
CA HIS A 326 3.28 -9.98 19.47
C HIS A 326 3.83 -9.05 18.42
N ILE A 327 2.96 -8.23 17.81
CA ILE A 327 3.34 -7.28 16.75
C ILE A 327 4.07 -6.05 17.30
N LEU A 328 3.89 -5.73 18.59
CA LEU A 328 4.43 -4.51 19.20
C LEU A 328 5.95 -4.53 19.35
N ARG A 329 6.59 -5.70 19.26
CA ARG A 329 8.06 -5.78 19.20
C ARG A 329 8.65 -5.21 17.91
N TYR A 330 7.86 -5.09 16.86
CA TYR A 330 8.32 -4.52 15.58
C TYR A 330 8.11 -3.00 15.51
N SER A 331 7.26 -2.45 16.38
CA SER A 331 6.98 -1.02 16.42
C SER A 331 8.27 -0.22 16.62
N GLN A 332 8.50 0.73 15.72
CA GLN A 332 9.61 1.66 15.80
C GLN A 332 9.38 2.75 16.84
N PHE A 333 8.12 3.00 17.24
CA PHE A 333 7.75 4.11 18.10
C PHE A 333 7.18 3.63 19.45
N SER A 334 7.79 4.07 20.55
CA SER A 334 7.35 3.66 21.89
C SER A 334 5.99 4.23 22.24
N LEU A 335 5.66 5.45 21.78
CA LEU A 335 4.35 6.07 22.03
C LEU A 335 3.20 5.19 21.51
N TYR A 336 3.35 4.56 20.34
CA TYR A 336 2.33 3.64 19.84
C TYR A 336 2.10 2.47 20.81
N ASN A 337 3.18 1.88 21.35
CA ASN A 337 3.07 0.81 22.35
C ASN A 337 2.45 1.33 23.66
N GLU A 338 2.86 2.51 24.13
CA GLU A 338 2.30 3.16 25.32
C GLU A 338 0.79 3.41 25.17
N ILE A 339 0.35 3.88 24.00
CA ILE A 339 -1.07 4.08 23.68
C ILE A 339 -1.83 2.75 23.71
N ILE A 340 -1.33 1.72 23.02
CA ILE A 340 -2.00 0.40 22.97
C ILE A 340 -2.14 -0.18 24.39
N VAL A 341 -1.10 -0.07 25.22
CA VAL A 341 -1.14 -0.51 26.63
C VAL A 341 -2.09 0.35 27.46
N ALA A 342 -2.14 1.67 27.24
CA ALA A 342 -3.08 2.57 27.90
C ALA A 342 -4.53 2.22 27.57
N MET A 343 -4.83 1.85 26.32
CA MET A 343 -6.17 1.44 25.90
C MET A 343 -6.67 0.19 26.64
N LEU A 344 -5.77 -0.63 27.18
CA LEU A 344 -6.08 -1.82 27.95
C LEU A 344 -6.29 -1.54 29.44
N LYS A 345 -6.18 -0.31 29.95
CA LYS A 345 -6.45 -0.03 31.38
C LYS A 345 -7.94 -0.08 31.70
N ASN A 346 -8.27 -0.09 33.00
CA ASN A 346 -9.65 -0.20 33.49
C ASN A 346 -10.37 1.15 33.66
N ASP A 347 -9.61 2.23 33.65
CA ASP A 347 -10.12 3.59 33.64
C ASP A 347 -10.86 3.87 32.34
N ASP A 348 -11.67 4.93 32.30
CA ASP A 348 -12.34 5.33 31.06
C ASP A 348 -11.40 6.07 30.12
N VAL A 349 -10.51 6.88 30.69
CA VAL A 349 -9.47 7.64 29.97
C VAL A 349 -8.18 7.56 30.76
N VAL A 350 -7.08 7.27 30.07
CA VAL A 350 -5.74 7.23 30.64
C VAL A 350 -4.93 8.40 30.10
N LYS A 351 -4.18 9.08 30.97
CA LYS A 351 -3.21 10.09 30.57
C LYS A 351 -1.84 9.44 30.45
N ILE A 352 -1.19 9.59 29.30
CA ILE A 352 0.21 9.22 29.10
C ILE A 352 1.03 10.47 28.79
N LYS A 353 2.25 10.57 29.32
CA LYS A 353 3.17 11.67 29.05
C LYS A 353 4.30 11.15 28.17
N HIS A 354 4.48 11.74 27.00
CA HIS A 354 5.51 11.35 26.05
C HIS A 354 6.16 12.60 25.47
N LYS A 355 7.47 12.75 25.69
CA LYS A 355 8.28 13.89 25.22
C LYS A 355 7.64 15.27 25.50
N GLY A 356 7.27 15.51 26.76
CA GLY A 356 6.66 16.77 27.21
C GLY A 356 5.16 16.90 26.91
N THR A 357 4.61 16.17 25.95
CA THR A 357 3.18 16.20 25.60
C THR A 357 2.39 15.20 26.44
N THR A 358 1.22 15.62 26.94
CA THR A 358 0.27 14.72 27.61
C THR A 358 -0.84 14.32 26.65
N TYR A 359 -0.99 13.02 26.43
CA TYR A 359 -2.07 12.44 25.62
C TYR A 359 -3.12 11.80 26.52
N LYS A 360 -4.39 12.11 26.26
CA LYS A 360 -5.58 11.44 26.82
C LYS A 360 -6.00 10.33 25.86
N VAL A 361 -5.89 9.09 26.29
CA VAL A 361 -6.23 7.89 25.53
C VAL A 361 -7.53 7.30 26.07
N LYS A 362 -8.56 7.18 25.24
CA LYS A 362 -9.78 6.44 25.62
C LYS A 362 -9.48 4.95 25.68
N THR A 363 -9.92 4.29 26.73
CA THR A 363 -9.72 2.84 26.87
C THR A 363 -10.73 2.03 26.06
N LEU A 364 -10.43 0.76 25.80
CA LEU A 364 -11.37 -0.16 25.15
C LEU A 364 -12.69 -0.25 25.92
N LYS A 365 -12.64 -0.18 27.26
CA LYS A 365 -13.83 -0.13 28.11
C LYS A 365 -14.69 1.08 27.74
N LYS A 366 -14.11 2.29 27.73
CA LYS A 366 -14.84 3.51 27.40
C LYS A 366 -15.34 3.53 25.96
N ILE A 367 -14.54 3.06 25.02
CA ILE A 367 -14.92 2.96 23.60
C ILE A 367 -16.15 2.07 23.44
N LEU A 368 -16.14 0.88 24.05
CA LEU A 368 -17.27 -0.05 23.99
C LEU A 368 -18.50 0.52 24.71
N SER A 369 -18.34 1.11 25.90
CA SER A 369 -19.46 1.71 26.64
C SER A 369 -20.11 2.89 25.90
N ASP A 370 -19.29 3.80 25.33
CA ASP A 370 -19.78 4.91 24.51
C ASP A 370 -20.49 4.37 23.26
N SER A 371 -19.91 3.35 22.60
CA SER A 371 -20.52 2.74 21.43
C SER A 371 -21.85 2.07 21.73
N ILE A 372 -22.00 1.39 22.87
CA ILE A 372 -23.28 0.77 23.27
C ILE A 372 -24.36 1.84 23.43
N LYS A 373 -24.01 2.96 24.07
CA LYS A 373 -24.94 4.08 24.25
C LYS A 373 -25.40 4.65 22.90
N ILE A 374 -24.45 4.95 22.02
CA ILE A 374 -24.75 5.54 20.70
C ILE A 374 -25.52 4.54 19.83
N ALA A 375 -25.14 3.26 19.81
CA ALA A 375 -25.84 2.24 19.04
C ALA A 375 -27.30 2.09 19.48
N LYS A 376 -27.56 2.12 20.80
CA LYS A 376 -28.92 2.09 21.36
C LYS A 376 -29.74 3.32 20.93
N GLU A 377 -29.14 4.51 20.93
CA GLU A 377 -29.77 5.74 20.44
C GLU A 377 -30.10 5.67 18.93
N ASN A 378 -29.39 4.83 18.16
CA ASN A 378 -29.59 4.63 16.72
C ASN A 378 -30.43 3.36 16.39
N GLY A 379 -30.93 2.63 17.40
CA GLY A 379 -31.71 1.40 17.20
C GLY A 379 -30.92 0.18 16.67
N ASP A 380 -29.58 0.19 16.76
CA ASP A 380 -28.72 -0.92 16.33
C ASP A 380 -28.50 -1.93 17.48
N GLU A 381 -29.50 -2.80 17.69
CA GLU A 381 -29.48 -3.80 18.76
C GLU A 381 -28.41 -4.89 18.55
N GLU A 382 -28.01 -5.16 17.31
CA GLU A 382 -26.95 -6.13 17.00
C GLU A 382 -25.60 -5.63 17.55
N THR A 383 -25.23 -4.38 17.24
CA THR A 383 -24.01 -3.76 17.76
C THR A 383 -24.06 -3.62 19.28
N VAL A 384 -25.23 -3.33 19.87
CA VAL A 384 -25.42 -3.28 21.33
C VAL A 384 -25.12 -4.65 21.96
N ALA A 385 -25.71 -5.73 21.45
CA ALA A 385 -25.52 -7.07 21.97
C ALA A 385 -24.06 -7.53 21.83
N ALA A 386 -23.46 -7.33 20.65
CA ALA A 386 -22.07 -7.66 20.37
C ALA A 386 -21.11 -6.93 21.32
N ASN A 387 -21.26 -5.61 21.45
CA ASN A 387 -20.36 -4.81 22.30
C ASN A 387 -20.56 -5.08 23.79
N LYS A 388 -21.78 -5.38 24.25
CA LYS A 388 -22.02 -5.85 25.64
C LYS A 388 -21.29 -7.15 25.92
N ASN A 389 -21.32 -8.11 24.99
CA ASN A 389 -20.61 -9.36 25.15
C ASN A 389 -19.09 -9.16 25.19
N ILE A 390 -18.54 -8.31 24.32
CA ILE A 390 -17.11 -7.96 24.34
C ILE A 390 -16.75 -7.28 25.66
N LEU A 391 -17.54 -6.30 26.12
CA LEU A 391 -17.29 -5.58 27.36
C LEU A 391 -17.31 -6.51 28.59
N LYS A 392 -18.23 -7.48 28.63
CA LYS A 392 -18.28 -8.52 29.68
C LYS A 392 -16.99 -9.36 29.72
N ASN A 393 -16.44 -9.70 28.56
CA ASN A 393 -15.24 -10.54 28.43
C ASN A 393 -13.92 -9.75 28.47
N LEU A 394 -13.98 -8.41 28.42
CA LEU A 394 -12.82 -7.52 28.35
C LEU A 394 -11.81 -7.73 29.50
N PRO A 395 -12.21 -7.98 30.77
CA PRO A 395 -11.25 -8.22 31.85
C PRO A 395 -10.34 -9.44 31.61
N ASN A 396 -10.92 -10.53 31.08
CA ASN A 396 -10.16 -11.75 30.76
C ASN A 396 -9.24 -11.53 29.56
N PHE A 397 -9.74 -10.88 28.50
CA PHE A 397 -8.94 -10.50 27.34
C PHE A 397 -7.73 -9.65 27.76
N ARG A 398 -7.97 -8.60 28.56
CA ARG A 398 -6.95 -7.71 29.10
C ARG A 398 -5.87 -8.48 29.86
N LYS A 399 -6.26 -9.35 30.79
CA LYS A 399 -5.31 -10.14 31.59
C LYS A 399 -4.39 -10.96 30.70
N LYS A 400 -4.96 -11.78 29.82
CA LYS A 400 -4.19 -12.63 28.88
C LYS A 400 -3.28 -11.80 27.97
N TRP A 401 -3.80 -10.70 27.42
CA TRP A 401 -3.05 -9.83 26.53
C TRP A 401 -1.85 -9.20 27.24
N LEU A 402 -2.04 -8.67 28.46
CA LEU A 402 -0.97 -8.02 29.23
C LEU A 402 0.09 -9.01 29.71
N GLU A 403 -0.30 -10.22 30.11
CA GLU A 403 0.64 -11.31 30.46
C GLU A 403 1.54 -11.66 29.28
N GLU A 404 0.97 -11.78 28.07
CA GLU A 404 1.75 -12.06 26.88
C GLU A 404 2.60 -10.87 26.44
N TYR A 405 2.11 -9.64 26.63
CA TYR A 405 2.87 -8.42 26.35
C TYR A 405 4.17 -8.33 27.14
N GLN A 406 4.21 -8.77 28.41
CA GLN A 406 5.44 -8.77 29.21
C GLN A 406 6.56 -9.60 28.55
N LYS A 407 6.23 -10.77 28.01
CA LYS A 407 7.20 -11.61 27.29
C LYS A 407 7.68 -10.97 25.99
N ILE A 408 6.81 -10.18 25.34
CA ILE A 408 7.11 -9.55 24.06
C ILE A 408 7.94 -8.28 24.23
N ILE A 409 7.70 -7.50 25.28
CA ILE A 409 8.49 -6.29 25.55
C ILE A 409 9.94 -6.65 25.90
N GLU A 410 10.19 -7.74 26.61
CA GLU A 410 11.55 -8.26 26.84
C GLU A 410 12.29 -8.54 25.52
N LYS A 411 11.62 -9.20 24.56
CA LYS A 411 12.18 -9.45 23.23
C LYS A 411 12.47 -8.16 22.47
N ARG A 412 11.60 -7.16 22.61
CA ARG A 412 11.78 -5.83 22.02
C ARG A 412 12.98 -5.13 22.64
N ASN A 413 13.08 -5.11 23.97
CA ASN A 413 14.16 -4.46 24.71
C ASN A 413 15.52 -5.08 24.37
N GLY A 414 15.56 -6.41 24.19
CA GLY A 414 16.76 -7.10 23.71
C GLY A 414 17.15 -6.79 22.26
N MET A 415 16.42 -5.94 21.53
CA MET A 415 16.74 -5.41 20.20
C MET A 415 16.76 -3.87 20.18
N GLN A 416 16.78 -3.24 21.35
CA GLN A 416 16.83 -1.79 21.45
C GLN A 416 18.25 -1.31 21.12
N GLY A 417 18.41 -0.63 19.98
CA GLY A 417 19.65 0.05 19.63
C GLY A 417 19.77 1.40 20.34
N LYS A 418 20.90 2.10 20.09
CA LYS A 418 21.19 3.42 20.71
C LYS A 418 20.08 4.45 20.48
N LYS A 419 19.46 4.47 19.29
CA LYS A 419 18.45 5.48 18.89
C LYS A 419 17.05 4.90 18.65
N HIS A 420 16.94 3.65 18.22
CA HIS A 420 15.66 3.06 17.78
C HIS A 420 15.64 1.54 17.96
N ASN A 421 14.46 0.95 17.80
CA ASN A 421 14.25 -0.49 17.92
C ASN A 421 14.69 -1.21 16.64
N LEU A 422 15.73 -2.05 16.74
CA LEU A 422 16.37 -2.71 15.60
C LEU A 422 15.67 -4.01 15.17
N TYR A 423 14.58 -4.39 15.82
CA TYR A 423 13.91 -5.68 15.56
C TYR A 423 13.42 -5.80 14.11
N LEU A 424 12.85 -4.72 13.57
CA LEU A 424 12.31 -4.71 12.21
C LEU A 424 13.43 -4.86 11.18
N ALA A 425 14.47 -4.03 11.27
CA ALA A 425 15.66 -4.10 10.41
C ALA A 425 16.32 -5.49 10.42
N TYR A 426 16.48 -6.08 11.61
CA TYR A 426 16.99 -7.44 11.75
C TYR A 426 16.13 -8.47 11.01
N CYS A 427 14.80 -8.34 11.10
CA CYS A 427 13.89 -9.22 10.39
C CYS A 427 13.92 -8.98 8.87
N SER A 428 14.04 -7.72 8.42
CA SER A 428 14.20 -7.37 7.00
C SER A 428 15.46 -8.02 6.41
N LYS A 429 16.61 -7.90 7.09
CA LYS A 429 17.87 -8.54 6.67
C LYS A 429 17.81 -10.06 6.63
N ARG A 430 17.07 -10.67 7.55
CA ARG A 430 16.80 -12.11 7.51
C ARG A 430 15.96 -12.50 6.30
N MET A 431 14.96 -11.71 5.94
CA MET A 431 14.16 -11.94 4.72
C MET A 431 15.02 -11.79 3.46
N GLU A 432 15.92 -10.81 3.42
CA GLU A 432 16.91 -10.65 2.36
C GLU A 432 17.78 -11.91 2.18
N THR A 433 18.19 -12.54 3.28
CA THR A 433 18.96 -13.79 3.22
C THR A 433 18.11 -14.98 2.74
N LEU A 434 16.80 -14.98 3.04
CA LEU A 434 15.90 -16.07 2.64
C LEU A 434 15.65 -16.08 1.13
N LYS A 435 15.47 -14.91 0.49
CA LYS A 435 15.31 -14.84 -0.97
C LYS A 435 16.55 -15.41 -1.70
N SER A 436 17.76 -15.09 -1.22
CA SER A 436 19.02 -15.53 -1.84
C SER A 436 19.23 -17.04 -1.75
N ARG A 437 18.55 -17.73 -0.83
CA ARG A 437 18.64 -19.19 -0.66
C ARG A 437 17.63 -19.96 -1.51
N ASN A 438 16.45 -19.40 -1.74
CA ASN A 438 15.40 -20.04 -2.54
C ASN A 438 15.63 -19.91 -4.06
N LEU A 439 16.53 -19.04 -4.50
CA LEU A 439 17.05 -19.03 -5.88
C LEU A 439 17.84 -20.32 -6.23
N PHE A 440 18.18 -21.16 -5.24
CA PHE A 440 18.88 -22.43 -5.42
C PHE A 440 18.00 -23.67 -5.16
N SER A 441 16.67 -23.51 -5.03
CA SER A 441 15.73 -24.64 -4.96
C SER A 441 14.68 -24.49 -6.05
N GLU A 442 14.96 -25.07 -7.22
CA GLU A 442 13.99 -25.29 -8.30
C GLU A 442 12.86 -26.20 -7.79
N ASP A 443 11.70 -25.62 -7.46
CA ASP A 443 10.40 -26.32 -7.38
C ASP A 443 9.25 -25.33 -7.11
N THR A 444 9.19 -24.23 -7.88
CA THR A 444 8.12 -23.22 -7.78
C THR A 444 7.00 -23.41 -8.80
N SER A 445 7.07 -24.41 -9.66
CA SER A 445 6.10 -24.66 -10.75
C SER A 445 4.77 -25.27 -10.28
N SER A 446 4.69 -25.84 -9.08
CA SER A 446 3.51 -26.59 -8.61
C SER A 446 2.44 -25.76 -7.89
N ILE A 447 2.65 -24.46 -7.67
CA ILE A 447 1.72 -23.60 -6.90
C ILE A 447 0.86 -22.70 -7.81
N ILE A 448 1.13 -22.66 -9.11
CA ILE A 448 0.37 -21.85 -10.09
C ILE A 448 -0.75 -22.65 -10.77
N SER A 449 -0.83 -23.98 -10.64
CA SER A 449 -1.95 -24.75 -11.20
C SER A 449 -2.39 -25.91 -10.31
N SER A 450 -3.53 -25.77 -9.65
CA SER A 450 -4.32 -26.91 -9.22
C SER A 450 -5.82 -26.62 -9.34
N SER A 451 -6.29 -26.46 -10.57
CA SER A 451 -7.65 -26.83 -10.97
C SER A 451 -7.55 -27.59 -12.28
N LYS A 452 -7.64 -28.92 -12.19
CA LYS A 452 -7.83 -29.78 -13.35
C LYS A 452 -9.19 -29.43 -13.97
N LEU A 453 -9.19 -28.93 -15.20
CA LEU A 453 -10.39 -28.79 -16.03
C LEU A 453 -10.83 -30.19 -16.50
N PRO A 454 -12.10 -30.59 -16.35
CA PRO A 454 -12.68 -31.61 -17.19
C PRO A 454 -13.01 -31.01 -18.55
N HIS A 455 -12.55 -31.71 -19.58
CA HIS A 455 -12.92 -31.55 -20.98
C HIS A 455 -14.44 -31.65 -21.13
N VAL A 456 -15.11 -30.60 -21.62
CA VAL A 456 -16.44 -30.73 -22.24
C VAL A 456 -16.51 -29.87 -23.49
N SER A 457 -17.02 -30.52 -24.53
CA SER A 457 -17.09 -30.21 -25.95
C SER A 457 -17.98 -29.03 -26.35
N ASN A 458 -17.58 -28.40 -27.45
CA ASN A 458 -18.35 -27.62 -28.43
C ASN A 458 -19.89 -27.61 -28.29
N ILE A 459 -20.46 -26.40 -28.27
CA ILE A 459 -21.71 -26.07 -28.98
C ILE A 459 -21.57 -24.65 -29.56
N SER A 460 -21.78 -24.56 -30.88
CA SER A 460 -21.87 -23.34 -31.69
C SER A 460 -23.17 -22.57 -31.49
N SER A 461 -23.14 -21.30 -31.92
CA SER A 461 -24.22 -20.53 -32.58
C SER A 461 -24.84 -19.33 -31.82
N THR A 462 -24.58 -18.15 -32.42
CA THR A 462 -25.50 -17.02 -32.72
C THR A 462 -26.36 -16.43 -31.61
N ASN A 463 -26.13 -15.14 -31.29
CA ASN A 463 -27.03 -14.08 -31.79
C ASN A 463 -26.53 -12.67 -31.43
N SER A 464 -26.57 -11.82 -32.45
CA SER A 464 -26.49 -10.36 -32.42
C SER A 464 -27.63 -9.75 -31.61
N ARG A 465 -27.34 -8.73 -30.80
CA ARG A 465 -28.29 -7.65 -30.47
C ARG A 465 -27.57 -6.38 -30.04
N THR A 466 -27.70 -5.37 -30.89
CA THR A 466 -27.52 -3.94 -30.67
C THR A 466 -28.35 -3.47 -29.48
N VAL A 467 -27.74 -2.65 -28.60
CA VAL A 467 -28.45 -1.86 -27.60
C VAL A 467 -27.89 -0.44 -27.61
N ASP A 468 -28.80 0.51 -27.80
CA ASP A 468 -28.59 1.94 -27.91
C ASP A 468 -28.01 2.59 -26.65
N ILE A 469 -27.14 3.57 -26.87
CA ILE A 469 -26.54 4.43 -25.83
C ILE A 469 -27.34 5.75 -25.78
N PRO A 470 -27.90 6.15 -24.63
CA PRO A 470 -28.49 7.48 -24.49
C PRO A 470 -27.41 8.55 -24.48
N LYS A 471 -27.61 9.55 -25.34
CA LYS A 471 -26.89 10.83 -25.35
C LYS A 471 -27.24 11.59 -24.08
N ASP A 472 -26.24 11.97 -23.30
CA ASP A 472 -26.39 13.09 -22.37
C ASP A 472 -25.29 14.12 -22.56
N ARG A 473 -25.75 15.37 -22.73
CA ARG A 473 -24.96 16.56 -23.03
C ARG A 473 -24.56 17.25 -21.73
N ASN A 474 -23.45 17.99 -21.81
CA ASN A 474 -22.94 18.97 -20.86
C ASN A 474 -22.08 18.46 -19.70
N LYS A 475 -20.76 18.50 -19.90
CA LYS A 475 -19.82 19.09 -18.94
C LYS A 475 -18.56 19.59 -19.65
N LYS A 476 -18.42 20.92 -19.70
CA LYS A 476 -17.15 21.62 -19.88
C LYS A 476 -16.25 21.29 -18.69
N ASN A 477 -15.01 20.91 -19.00
CA ASN A 477 -13.76 20.95 -18.22
C ASN A 477 -12.91 19.72 -18.60
N SER A 478 -12.25 19.81 -19.75
CA SER A 478 -11.16 18.89 -20.11
C SER A 478 -9.89 19.32 -19.36
N TYR A 479 -9.76 18.87 -18.13
CA TYR A 479 -8.45 18.64 -17.53
C TYR A 479 -8.32 17.12 -17.44
N HIS A 480 -7.46 16.53 -18.27
CA HIS A 480 -7.06 15.12 -18.14
C HIS A 480 -5.96 15.04 -17.08
N PRO A 481 -6.20 14.51 -15.86
CA PRO A 481 -5.18 14.37 -14.83
C PRO A 481 -4.63 12.93 -14.82
N HIS A 482 -4.30 12.38 -16.00
CA HIS A 482 -3.92 10.96 -16.13
C HIS A 482 -2.49 10.72 -16.60
N LEU A 483 -1.68 11.77 -16.70
CA LEU A 483 -0.26 11.65 -17.01
C LEU A 483 0.52 12.08 -15.76
N PHE A 484 1.42 11.20 -15.31
CA PHE A 484 2.30 11.34 -14.14
C PHE A 484 1.71 10.99 -12.76
N PHE A 485 1.75 9.69 -12.44
CA PHE A 485 2.47 9.33 -11.22
C PHE A 485 3.94 9.43 -11.58
N SER A 486 4.63 10.45 -11.06
CA SER A 486 6.06 10.63 -11.32
C SER A 486 6.83 9.34 -11.02
N SER A 487 8.03 9.18 -11.56
CA SER A 487 9.02 8.22 -11.01
C SER A 487 9.30 8.48 -9.52
N HIS A 488 8.86 9.65 -9.04
CA HIS A 488 8.71 10.09 -7.65
C HIS A 488 7.28 9.95 -7.09
N ALA A 489 6.46 9.01 -7.59
CA ALA A 489 5.32 8.50 -6.85
C ALA A 489 5.93 7.74 -5.68
N ILE A 490 6.29 8.55 -4.69
CA ILE A 490 7.10 8.23 -3.55
C ILE A 490 6.50 6.94 -2.97
N THR A 491 7.13 5.80 -3.27
CA THR A 491 6.92 4.54 -2.56
C THR A 491 7.38 4.65 -1.12
N SER A 492 8.01 5.77 -0.76
CA SER A 492 8.31 6.08 0.62
C SER A 492 7.00 6.34 1.35
N VAL A 493 6.84 5.72 2.52
CA VAL A 493 5.85 6.15 3.48
C VAL A 493 6.07 7.66 3.72
N THR A 494 5.22 8.52 3.14
CA THR A 494 5.38 9.97 3.26
C THR A 494 5.23 10.38 4.72
N TYR A 495 6.30 11.01 5.20
CA TYR A 495 6.33 11.95 6.30
C TYR A 495 6.11 11.38 7.71
N ASN A 496 7.22 10.99 8.33
CA ASN A 496 7.37 11.23 9.76
C ASN A 496 7.71 12.72 9.92
N PRO A 497 6.89 13.56 10.59
CA PRO A 497 7.30 14.93 10.95
C PRO A 497 8.59 15.00 11.79
N LEU A 498 9.14 13.85 12.20
CA LEU A 498 10.36 13.69 12.98
C LEU A 498 11.48 12.89 12.28
N TYR A 499 11.39 12.61 10.96
CA TYR A 499 12.45 11.90 10.23
C TYR A 499 12.63 12.40 8.78
N GLN A 500 13.67 13.20 8.53
CA GLN A 500 14.10 13.64 7.19
C GLN A 500 15.54 13.20 6.89
N GLY A 501 15.78 11.91 6.67
CA GLY A 501 17.04 11.43 6.06
C GLY A 501 18.34 12.01 6.64
N ASP A 502 19.38 12.06 5.82
CA ASP A 502 20.77 12.30 6.24
C ASP A 502 21.13 13.77 6.52
N LYS A 503 20.14 14.68 6.56
CA LYS A 503 20.35 16.08 6.94
C LYS A 503 19.85 16.30 8.37
N TYR A 504 20.79 16.34 9.30
CA TYR A 504 20.59 16.83 10.66
C TYR A 504 20.17 18.30 10.59
N ILE A 505 18.87 18.56 10.77
CA ILE A 505 18.44 19.78 11.46
C ILE A 505 18.49 19.38 12.94
N ASP A 506 19.20 20.16 13.76
CA ASP A 506 19.14 20.04 15.22
C ASP A 506 17.66 20.06 15.62
N ASN A 507 17.14 18.88 15.93
CA ASN A 507 15.78 18.70 16.35
C ASN A 507 15.75 19.14 17.81
N PRO A 508 14.91 20.11 18.21
CA PRO A 508 14.75 20.52 19.62
C PRO A 508 14.23 19.39 20.55
N LEU A 509 14.10 18.18 20.01
CA LEU A 509 13.64 16.95 20.65
C LEU A 509 14.75 15.88 20.81
N TYR A 510 16.02 16.29 20.85
CA TYR A 510 17.15 15.44 21.23
C TYR A 510 17.75 15.91 22.57
N GLU A 511 17.66 15.08 23.61
CA GLU A 511 18.60 15.20 24.74
C GLU A 511 19.79 14.29 24.44
N PRO A 512 21.04 14.80 24.41
CA PRO A 512 22.20 13.95 24.59
C PRO A 512 22.15 13.36 26.01
N LYS A 513 22.55 12.09 26.12
CA LYS A 513 22.64 11.39 27.40
C LYS A 513 23.50 12.19 28.39
N LYS A 514 23.03 12.30 29.63
CA LYS A 514 23.92 12.42 30.78
C LYS A 514 24.39 11.04 31.20
#